data_AF-A0A2V9Q4H9-F1
#
_entry.id   AF-A0A2V9Q4H9-F1
#
_cell.length_a   1.000
_cell.length_b   1.000
_cell.length_c   1.000
_cell.angle_alpha   90.00
_cell.angle_beta   90.00
_cell.angle_gamma   90.00
#
_symmetry.space_group_name_H-M   'P 1'
#
loop_
_entity.id
_entity.type
_entity.pdbx_description
1 polymer ?
#
loop_
_entity_poly.entity_id
_entity_poly.type
_entity_poly.pdbx_seq_one_letter_code
_entity_poly.pdbx_strand_id
1 'polypeptide(L)'
;MPGDDLASILSRVVDTTAEYDIRLLAQQLGTNYRSLMYWLRGDRPVPANLLPRMCSLLGNYEVLDFLESQAGRVAFKIPEPHITLEKELVAVSHLIKEVGEALESVAGTLADGVVEDNELRRTIPKIEAVIQECASLKYLLEDLCTKRKKKSKADRTVSR
;
A
#
# COMPACT_ATOMS: atom_id res chain seq x y z
N MET A 1 -3.41 -12.31 -24.05
CA MET A 1 -3.76 -12.25 -22.62
C MET A 1 -4.99 -11.37 -22.53
N PRO A 2 -6.14 -11.84 -22.02
CA PRO A 2 -7.28 -10.95 -21.78
C PRO A 2 -6.75 -9.82 -20.91
N GLY A 3 -6.93 -8.56 -21.32
CA GLY A 3 -6.45 -7.44 -20.52
C GLY A 3 -7.17 -7.49 -19.18
N ASP A 4 -6.46 -7.80 -18.11
CA ASP A 4 -6.97 -7.63 -16.75
C ASP A 4 -7.25 -6.13 -16.57
N ASP A 5 -8.48 -5.72 -16.89
CA ASP A 5 -8.95 -4.39 -16.61
C ASP A 5 -9.57 -4.35 -15.21
N LEU A 6 -9.68 -3.14 -14.65
CA LEU A 6 -10.15 -2.96 -13.28
C LEU A 6 -11.56 -3.54 -13.05
N ALA A 7 -12.41 -3.53 -14.07
CA ALA A 7 -13.76 -4.09 -14.00
C ALA A 7 -13.75 -5.62 -13.95
N SER A 8 -12.89 -6.25 -14.75
CA SER A 8 -12.72 -7.71 -14.81
C SER A 8 -12.20 -8.27 -13.49
N ILE A 9 -11.20 -7.59 -12.88
CA ILE A 9 -10.69 -7.96 -11.55
C ILE A 9 -11.79 -7.79 -10.50
N LEU A 10 -12.50 -6.65 -10.49
CA LEU A 10 -13.59 -6.40 -9.55
C LEU A 10 -14.73 -7.42 -9.67
N SER A 11 -15.15 -7.76 -10.89
CA SER A 11 -16.19 -8.78 -11.12
C SER A 11 -15.73 -10.11 -10.57
N ARG A 12 -14.51 -10.54 -10.93
CA ARG A 12 -13.93 -11.79 -10.42
C ARG A 12 -13.90 -11.82 -8.90
N VAL A 13 -13.41 -10.75 -8.26
CA VAL A 13 -13.34 -10.68 -6.80
C VAL A 13 -14.73 -10.81 -6.17
N VAL A 14 -15.72 -10.08 -6.68
CA VAL A 14 -17.11 -10.17 -6.18
C VAL A 14 -17.70 -11.56 -6.38
N ASP A 15 -17.46 -12.17 -7.54
CA ASP A 15 -17.95 -13.52 -7.86
C ASP A 15 -17.28 -14.62 -7.03
N THR A 16 -15.97 -14.47 -6.73
CA THR A 16 -15.19 -15.43 -5.94
C THR A 16 -15.52 -15.33 -4.45
N THR A 17 -15.90 -14.14 -3.99
CA THR A 17 -16.37 -13.90 -2.62
C THR A 17 -17.83 -14.36 -2.45
N ALA A 18 -18.21 -15.46 -3.11
CA ALA A 18 -19.55 -15.98 -3.45
C ALA A 18 -20.60 -16.06 -2.31
N GLU A 19 -20.24 -15.70 -1.08
CA GLU A 19 -21.16 -15.52 0.06
C GLU A 19 -21.69 -14.09 0.24
N TYR A 20 -21.14 -13.10 -0.48
CA TYR A 20 -21.54 -11.71 -0.30
C TYR A 20 -22.72 -11.33 -1.20
N ASP A 21 -23.88 -11.06 -0.61
CA ASP A 21 -25.03 -10.52 -1.34
C ASP A 21 -24.65 -9.15 -1.96
N ILE A 22 -24.65 -9.07 -3.30
CA ILE A 22 -24.33 -7.85 -4.05
C ILE A 22 -25.21 -6.67 -3.61
N ARG A 23 -26.46 -6.94 -3.17
CA ARG A 23 -27.35 -5.92 -2.61
C ARG A 23 -26.85 -5.40 -1.27
N LEU A 24 -26.36 -6.29 -0.41
CA LEU A 24 -25.75 -5.93 0.87
C LEU A 24 -24.46 -5.13 0.66
N LEU A 25 -23.63 -5.52 -0.31
CA LEU A 25 -22.43 -4.77 -0.68
C LEU A 25 -22.79 -3.35 -1.14
N ALA A 26 -23.77 -3.21 -2.02
CA ALA A 26 -24.24 -1.89 -2.47
C ALA A 26 -24.72 -1.03 -1.28
N GLN A 27 -25.50 -1.61 -0.37
CA GLN A 27 -25.98 -0.93 0.83
C GLN A 27 -24.83 -0.49 1.75
N GLN A 28 -23.86 -1.37 2.01
CA GLN A 28 -22.70 -1.07 2.87
C GLN A 28 -21.76 -0.02 2.26
N LEU A 29 -21.74 0.09 0.94
CA LEU A 29 -21.03 1.13 0.20
C LEU A 29 -21.81 2.45 0.10
N GLY A 30 -23.08 2.47 0.52
CA GLY A 30 -23.94 3.64 0.40
C GLY A 30 -24.33 3.97 -1.05
N THR A 31 -24.34 2.97 -1.93
CA THR A 31 -24.72 3.10 -3.34
C THR A 31 -25.93 2.24 -3.67
N ASN A 32 -26.48 2.39 -4.88
CA ASN A 32 -27.55 1.52 -5.36
C ASN A 32 -26.98 0.29 -6.10
N TYR A 33 -27.72 -0.81 -6.05
CA TYR A 33 -27.37 -2.07 -6.73
C TYR A 33 -27.07 -1.85 -8.23
N ARG A 34 -27.85 -1.00 -8.89
CA ARG A 34 -27.71 -0.74 -10.33
C ARG A 34 -26.38 -0.06 -10.69
N SER A 35 -25.92 0.89 -9.89
CA SER A 35 -24.63 1.56 -10.11
C SER A 35 -23.48 0.61 -9.85
N LEU A 36 -23.57 -0.21 -8.80
CA LEU A 36 -22.60 -1.26 -8.53
C LEU A 36 -22.49 -2.24 -9.71
N MET A 37 -23.62 -2.66 -10.30
CA MET A 37 -23.60 -3.53 -11.48
C MET A 37 -22.97 -2.87 -12.71
N TYR A 38 -23.20 -1.56 -12.93
CA TYR A 38 -22.54 -0.83 -14.02
C TYR A 38 -21.02 -0.76 -13.84
N TRP A 39 -20.55 -0.70 -12.60
CA TRP A 39 -19.12 -0.71 -12.28
C TRP A 39 -18.49 -2.08 -12.53
N LEU A 40 -19.12 -3.15 -12.06
CA LEU A 40 -18.63 -4.52 -12.22
C LEU A 40 -18.58 -4.96 -13.69
N ARG A 41 -19.50 -4.45 -14.51
CA ARG A 41 -19.54 -4.74 -15.96
C ARG A 41 -18.56 -3.89 -16.78
N GLY A 42 -17.94 -2.88 -16.18
CA GLY A 42 -17.12 -1.91 -16.92
C GLY A 42 -17.91 -0.90 -17.75
N ASP A 43 -19.25 -0.90 -17.65
CA ASP A 43 -20.12 0.07 -18.34
C ASP A 43 -19.88 1.52 -17.85
N ARG A 44 -19.42 1.67 -16.60
CA ARG A 44 -19.07 2.96 -16.00
C ARG A 44 -17.81 2.86 -15.14
N PRO A 45 -16.98 3.92 -15.11
CA PRO A 45 -15.83 3.96 -14.23
C PRO A 45 -16.25 3.94 -12.75
N VAL A 46 -15.48 3.21 -11.95
CA VAL A 46 -15.72 3.09 -10.51
C VAL A 46 -15.23 4.35 -9.80
N PRO A 47 -16.01 4.94 -8.89
CA PRO A 47 -15.54 6.05 -8.07
C PRO A 47 -14.35 5.62 -7.21
N ALA A 48 -13.20 6.31 -7.36
CA ALA A 48 -11.94 5.94 -6.69
C ALA A 48 -12.05 5.93 -5.16
N ASN A 49 -12.90 6.78 -4.58
CA ASN A 49 -13.14 6.85 -3.15
C ASN A 49 -13.83 5.61 -2.56
N LEU A 50 -14.51 4.81 -3.40
CA LEU A 50 -15.20 3.59 -2.95
C LEU A 50 -14.28 2.37 -2.96
N LEU A 51 -13.22 2.37 -3.78
CA LEU A 51 -12.34 1.22 -3.95
C LEU A 51 -11.71 0.70 -2.64
N PRO A 52 -11.14 1.54 -1.75
CA PRO A 52 -10.56 1.03 -0.50
C PRO A 52 -11.61 0.38 0.41
N ARG A 53 -12.82 0.94 0.44
CA ARG A 53 -13.93 0.42 1.24
C ARG A 53 -14.48 -0.87 0.65
N MET A 54 -14.58 -0.96 -0.68
CA MET A 54 -14.95 -2.21 -1.38
C MET A 54 -13.96 -3.33 -1.06
N CYS A 55 -12.66 -3.07 -1.20
CA CYS A 55 -11.61 -4.06 -0.93
C CYS A 55 -11.65 -4.52 0.54
N SER A 56 -11.88 -3.59 1.47
CA SER A 56 -11.99 -3.91 2.90
C SER A 56 -13.23 -4.77 3.23
N LEU A 57 -14.37 -4.50 2.57
CA LEU A 57 -15.60 -5.28 2.76
C LEU A 57 -15.51 -6.68 2.14
N LEU A 58 -14.85 -6.79 0.99
CA LEU A 58 -14.65 -8.06 0.28
C LEU A 58 -13.47 -8.86 0.83
N GLY A 59 -12.65 -8.26 1.70
CA GLY A 59 -11.43 -8.89 2.22
C GLY A 59 -10.38 -9.21 1.14
N ASN A 60 -10.45 -8.53 0.00
CA ASN A 60 -9.61 -8.79 -1.17
C ASN A 60 -9.08 -7.46 -1.72
N TYR A 61 -7.76 -7.38 -1.87
CA TYR A 61 -7.03 -6.17 -2.23
C TYR A 61 -6.41 -6.21 -3.63
N GLU A 62 -6.70 -7.24 -4.42
CA GLU A 62 -6.13 -7.46 -5.77
C GLU A 62 -6.38 -6.26 -6.70
N VAL A 63 -7.50 -5.56 -6.52
CA VAL A 63 -7.84 -4.35 -7.30
C VAL A 63 -6.92 -3.18 -6.95
N LEU A 64 -6.51 -3.05 -5.68
CA LEU A 64 -5.54 -2.04 -5.28
C LEU A 64 -4.14 -2.42 -5.76
N ASP A 65 -3.77 -3.70 -5.65
CA ASP A 65 -2.48 -4.23 -6.13
C ASP A 65 -2.33 -3.99 -7.65
N PHE A 66 -3.41 -4.18 -8.42
CA PHE A 66 -3.43 -3.86 -9.83
C PHE A 66 -3.19 -2.37 -10.09
N LEU A 67 -3.88 -1.48 -9.37
CA LEU A 67 -3.67 -0.03 -9.49
C LEU A 67 -2.26 0.39 -9.09
N GLU A 68 -1.68 -0.26 -8.10
CA GLU A 68 -0.31 -0.05 -7.64
C GLU A 68 0.71 -0.45 -8.70
N SER A 69 0.52 -1.61 -9.34
CA SER A 69 1.36 -2.07 -10.44
C SER A 69 1.34 -1.10 -11.63
N GLN A 70 0.16 -0.54 -11.96
CA GLN A 70 0.01 0.47 -13.00
C GLN A 70 0.65 1.80 -12.63
N ALA A 71 0.68 2.13 -11.34
CA ALA A 71 1.34 3.33 -10.83
C ALA A 71 2.86 3.14 -10.65
N GLY A 72 3.38 1.92 -10.78
CA GLY A 72 4.76 1.58 -10.44
C GLY A 72 5.08 1.82 -8.96
N ARG A 73 4.10 1.63 -8.07
CA ARG A 73 4.22 1.87 -6.63
C ARG A 73 3.87 0.59 -5.86
N VAL A 74 4.30 0.55 -4.60
CA VAL A 74 3.87 -0.45 -3.60
C VAL A 74 3.21 0.33 -2.47
N ALA A 75 1.94 0.07 -2.17
CA ALA A 75 1.30 0.72 -1.03
C ALA A 75 1.77 0.06 0.26
N PHE A 76 2.00 0.91 1.25
CA PHE A 76 2.31 0.49 2.61
C PHE A 76 1.49 1.35 3.56
N LYS A 77 1.18 0.76 4.71
CA LYS A 77 0.46 1.48 5.76
C LYS A 77 1.41 2.51 6.39
N ILE A 78 1.07 3.79 6.24
CA ILE A 78 1.82 4.88 6.86
C ILE A 78 1.62 4.79 8.38
N PRO A 79 2.69 4.67 9.20
CA PRO A 79 2.57 4.68 10.65
C PRO A 79 2.06 6.05 11.14
N GLU A 80 1.19 6.04 12.16
CA GLU A 80 0.69 7.29 12.75
C GLU A 80 1.80 8.01 13.53
N PRO A 81 2.00 9.34 13.31
CA PRO A 81 3.13 10.08 13.86
C PRO A 81 2.81 10.50 15.31
N HIS A 82 3.00 9.62 16.28
CA HIS A 82 2.80 9.92 17.72
C HIS A 82 4.09 9.82 18.55
N ILE A 83 5.24 10.07 17.94
CA ILE A 83 6.56 9.85 18.57
C ILE A 83 7.33 11.18 18.68
N THR A 84 8.14 11.33 19.73
CA THR A 84 9.04 12.48 19.90
C THR A 84 10.23 12.41 18.93
N LEU A 85 10.77 13.55 18.50
CA LEU A 85 11.82 13.66 17.48
C LEU A 85 13.05 12.74 17.74
N GLU A 86 13.48 12.61 19.00
CA GLU A 86 14.60 11.73 19.37
C GLU A 86 14.27 10.24 19.20
N LYS A 87 13.06 9.84 19.57
CA LYS A 87 12.58 8.46 19.36
C LYS A 87 12.33 8.19 17.87
N GLU A 88 11.91 9.19 17.10
CA GLU A 88 11.78 9.10 15.63
C GLU A 88 13.16 8.89 14.97
N LEU A 89 14.21 9.60 15.40
CA LEU A 89 15.57 9.43 14.85
C LEU A 89 16.21 8.08 15.22
N VAL A 90 15.98 7.60 16.45
CA VAL A 90 16.41 6.24 16.86
C VAL A 90 15.66 5.18 16.05
N ALA A 91 14.34 5.34 15.86
CA ALA A 91 13.55 4.45 15.02
C ALA A 91 14.07 4.42 13.57
N VAL A 92 14.40 5.58 12.99
CA VAL A 92 15.04 5.68 11.67
C VAL A 92 16.36 4.91 11.61
N SER A 93 17.21 5.07 12.63
CA SER A 93 18.49 4.35 12.67
C SER A 93 18.32 2.84 12.75
N HIS A 94 17.32 2.36 13.50
CA HIS A 94 17.00 0.93 13.59
C HIS A 94 16.45 0.41 12.25
N LEU A 95 15.50 1.12 11.64
CA LEU A 95 14.95 0.79 10.32
C LEU A 95 16.03 0.69 9.24
N ILE A 96 16.97 1.64 9.18
CA ILE A 96 18.07 1.57 8.20
C ILE A 96 18.93 0.32 8.41
N LYS A 97 19.15 -0.05 9.67
CA LYS A 97 19.95 -1.23 10.00
C LYS A 97 19.22 -2.52 9.61
N GLU A 98 17.94 -2.63 9.92
CA GLU A 98 17.09 -3.77 9.57
C GLU A 98 16.99 -3.95 8.04
N VAL A 99 16.78 -2.86 7.30
CA VAL A 99 16.82 -2.87 5.83
C VAL A 99 18.17 -3.37 5.30
N GLY A 100 19.28 -2.89 5.88
CA GLY A 100 20.62 -3.30 5.49
C GLY A 100 20.86 -4.80 5.69
N GLU A 101 20.50 -5.32 6.86
CA GLU A 101 20.61 -6.75 7.20
C GLU A 101 19.72 -7.63 6.30
N ALA A 102 18.51 -7.18 6.00
CA ALA A 102 17.60 -7.88 5.10
C ALA A 102 18.14 -7.92 3.66
N LEU A 103 18.69 -6.80 3.16
CA LEU A 103 19.32 -6.75 1.84
C LEU A 103 20.58 -7.61 1.76
N GLU A 104 21.40 -7.65 2.82
CA GLU A 104 22.56 -8.52 2.91
C GLU A 104 22.15 -10.00 2.86
N SER A 105 21.07 -10.36 3.56
CA SER A 105 20.52 -11.72 3.50
C SER A 105 20.02 -12.09 2.10
N VAL A 106 19.36 -11.17 1.40
CA VAL A 106 18.93 -11.37 0.00
C VAL A 106 20.15 -11.53 -0.91
N ALA A 107 21.15 -10.65 -0.80
CA ALA A 107 22.37 -10.73 -1.58
C ALA A 107 23.11 -12.06 -1.38
N GLY A 108 23.18 -12.55 -0.15
CA GLY A 108 23.76 -13.86 0.16
C GLY A 108 22.99 -15.03 -0.47
N THR A 109 21.67 -14.92 -0.59
CA THR A 109 20.82 -15.93 -1.25
C THR A 109 20.97 -15.91 -2.77
N LEU A 110 21.38 -14.78 -3.36
CA LEU A 110 21.57 -14.62 -4.81
C LEU A 110 23.03 -14.80 -5.25
N ALA A 111 23.96 -15.08 -4.32
CA ALA A 111 25.39 -15.00 -4.54
C ALA A 111 25.96 -16.12 -5.44
N ASP A 112 25.28 -17.27 -5.51
CA ASP A 112 25.66 -18.41 -6.34
C ASP A 112 25.16 -18.31 -7.79
N GLY A 113 24.34 -17.30 -8.09
CA GLY A 113 23.83 -17.01 -9.44
C GLY A 113 22.70 -17.91 -9.91
N VAL A 114 22.14 -18.77 -9.04
CA VAL A 114 20.99 -19.62 -9.32
C VAL A 114 19.87 -19.23 -8.35
N VAL A 115 18.65 -19.05 -8.85
CA VAL A 115 17.50 -18.74 -7.98
C VAL A 115 16.54 -19.92 -8.03
N GLU A 116 16.52 -20.70 -6.95
CA GLU A 116 15.60 -21.83 -6.81
C GLU A 116 14.19 -21.37 -6.37
N ASP A 117 13.15 -22.16 -6.67
CA ASP A 117 11.76 -21.83 -6.31
C ASP A 117 11.54 -21.62 -4.80
N ASN A 118 12.28 -22.36 -3.97
CA ASN A 118 12.26 -22.25 -2.51
C ASN A 118 12.92 -20.95 -2.02
N GLU A 119 13.95 -20.47 -2.69
CA GLU A 119 14.67 -19.22 -2.44
C GLU A 119 13.84 -18.05 -2.89
N LEU A 120 13.21 -18.14 -4.06
CA LEU A 120 12.31 -17.13 -4.61
C LEU A 120 11.13 -16.90 -3.66
N ARG A 121 10.49 -17.98 -3.17
CA ARG A 121 9.41 -17.93 -2.16
C ARG A 121 9.83 -17.29 -0.83
N ARG A 122 11.11 -17.36 -0.47
CA ARG A 122 11.64 -16.77 0.79
C ARG A 122 12.18 -15.35 0.59
N THR A 123 12.68 -15.05 -0.60
CA THR A 123 13.38 -13.82 -0.94
C THR A 123 12.41 -12.72 -1.32
N ILE A 124 11.35 -13.04 -2.06
CA ILE A 124 10.31 -12.07 -2.43
C ILE A 124 9.70 -11.38 -1.19
N PRO A 125 9.22 -12.10 -0.16
CA PRO A 125 8.67 -11.45 1.03
C PRO A 125 9.67 -10.57 1.78
N LYS A 126 10.97 -10.93 1.76
CA LYS A 126 12.03 -10.10 2.38
C LYS A 126 12.23 -8.80 1.60
N ILE A 127 12.23 -8.86 0.26
CA ILE A 127 12.34 -7.68 -0.59
C ILE A 127 11.12 -6.77 -0.40
N GLU A 128 9.92 -7.34 -0.34
CA GLU A 128 8.68 -6.60 -0.07
C GLU A 128 8.73 -5.88 1.28
N ALA A 129 9.21 -6.56 2.33
CA ALA A 129 9.42 -5.95 3.65
C ALA A 129 10.41 -4.77 3.59
N VAL A 130 11.54 -4.93 2.88
CA VAL A 130 12.51 -3.85 2.67
C VAL A 130 11.90 -2.67 1.95
N ILE A 131 11.09 -2.90 0.91
CA ILE A 131 10.40 -1.84 0.16
C ILE A 131 9.48 -1.04 1.10
N GLN A 132 8.69 -1.76 1.91
CA GLN A 132 7.79 -1.16 2.90
C GLN A 132 8.54 -0.33 3.95
N GLU A 133 9.66 -0.84 4.45
CA GLU A 133 10.50 -0.14 5.43
C GLU A 133 11.16 1.11 4.85
N CYS A 134 11.72 1.02 3.64
CA CYS A 134 12.29 2.16 2.92
C CYS A 134 11.26 3.27 2.68
N ALA A 135 10.04 2.88 2.34
CA ALA A 135 8.98 3.83 2.08
C ALA A 135 8.48 4.51 3.38
N SER A 136 8.43 3.75 4.48
CA SER A 136 8.16 4.30 5.83
C SER A 136 9.24 5.29 6.26
N LEU A 137 10.52 4.95 6.02
CA LEU A 137 11.67 5.82 6.28
C LEU A 137 11.58 7.13 5.49
N LYS A 138 11.27 7.05 4.19
CA LYS A 138 11.08 8.23 3.34
C LYS A 138 10.02 9.16 3.93
N TYR A 139 8.87 8.62 4.29
CA TYR A 139 7.78 9.42 4.84
C TYR A 139 8.18 10.11 6.16
N LEU A 140 8.83 9.36 7.06
CA LEU A 140 9.25 9.89 8.35
C LEU A 140 10.26 11.04 8.18
N LEU A 141 11.19 10.93 7.23
CA LEU A 141 12.11 12.02 6.88
C LEU A 141 11.40 13.24 6.27
N GLU A 142 10.41 13.04 5.41
CA GLU A 142 9.58 14.11 4.83
C GLU A 142 8.77 14.84 5.93
N ASP A 143 8.18 14.10 6.86
CA ASP A 143 7.42 14.65 7.99
C ASP A 143 8.33 15.45 8.95
N LEU A 144 9.51 14.93 9.30
CA LEU A 144 10.52 15.66 10.08
C LEU A 144 10.92 16.99 9.41
N CYS A 145 11.13 16.98 8.09
CA CYS A 145 11.49 18.18 7.34
C CYS A 145 10.34 19.21 7.33
N THR A 146 9.10 18.77 7.15
CA THR A 146 7.94 19.67 7.15
C THR A 146 7.63 20.23 8.54
N LYS A 147 7.72 19.42 9.61
CA LYS A 147 7.62 19.86 11.01
C LYS A 147 8.67 20.94 11.33
N ARG A 148 9.93 20.74 10.92
CA ARG A 148 11.02 21.72 11.12
C ARG A 148 10.78 23.04 10.37
N LYS A 149 10.31 22.99 9.12
CA LYS A 149 9.95 24.17 8.32
C LYS A 149 8.79 24.96 8.95
N LYS A 150 7.78 24.28 9.50
CA LYS A 150 6.65 24.92 10.22
C LYS A 150 7.12 25.62 11.50
N LYS A 151 7.97 24.96 12.30
CA LYS A 151 8.55 25.57 13.52
C LYS A 151 9.38 26.82 13.20
N SER A 152 10.21 26.78 12.16
CA SER A 152 11.02 27.93 11.73
C SER A 152 10.19 29.12 11.22
N LYS A 153 9.02 28.87 10.61
CA LYS A 153 8.08 29.94 10.23
C LYS A 153 7.37 30.54 11.45
N ALA A 154 7.00 29.72 12.44
CA ALA A 154 6.37 30.19 13.67
C ALA A 154 7.31 31.12 14.46
N ASP A 155 8.58 30.74 14.67
CA ASP A 155 9.57 31.57 15.39
C ASP A 155 9.85 32.93 14.71
N ARG A 156 9.82 32.99 13.38
CA ARG A 156 9.99 34.24 12.62
C ARG A 156 8.79 35.18 12.70
N THR A 157 7.62 34.67 13.06
CA THR A 157 6.39 35.47 13.17
C THR A 157 6.22 36.05 14.58
N VAL A 158 6.84 35.44 15.59
CA VAL A 158 6.81 35.89 17.00
C VAL A 158 7.89 36.96 17.30
N SER A 159 8.92 37.06 16.44
CA SER A 159 10.03 38.02 16.60
C SER A 159 9.85 39.34 15.82
N ARG A 160 8.61 39.70 15.46
CA ARG A 160 8.23 40.93 14.75
C ARG A 160 7.08 41.60 15.48
#